data_AF-A5GV35-F1
#
_entry.id   AF-A5GV35-F1
#
_cell.length_a   1.000
_cell.length_b   1.000
_cell.length_c   1.000
_cell.angle_alpha   90.00
_cell.angle_beta   90.00
_cell.angle_gamma   90.00
#
_symmetry.space_group_name_H-M   'P 1'
#
loop_
_entity.id
_entity.type
_entity.pdbx_description
1 polymer ?
#
loop_
_entity_poly.entity_id
_entity_poly.type
_entity_poly.pdbx_seq_one_letter_code
_entity_poly.pdbx_strand_id
1 'polypeptide(L)'
;MAATASVTHDQLLPSGSEQPSPGGMYSFRVLGPCCRLFDREELPWPCCRLQWRSKEPSWRRVGKRFVPDLAARRCPSYAVELLQPGLRPTPTVLTLFAERLSPELQGWWYSRRPEQEQPLPDPPDTTKPAVEAAG
;
A
#
# COMPACT_ATOMS: atom_id res chain seq x y z
N MET A 1 27.05 17.27 4.89
CA MET A 1 25.61 16.94 4.77
C MET A 1 25.33 15.81 5.74
N ALA A 2 24.59 16.06 6.81
CA ALA A 2 24.27 15.03 7.80
C ALA A 2 23.30 14.03 7.16
N ALA A 3 23.69 12.75 7.10
CA ALA A 3 22.78 11.68 6.75
C ALA A 3 21.72 11.59 7.86
N THR A 4 20.50 12.04 7.57
CA THR A 4 19.36 11.81 8.46
C THR A 4 19.17 10.30 8.53
N ALA A 5 19.39 9.71 9.71
CA ALA A 5 19.19 8.28 9.90
C ALA A 5 17.74 7.94 9.53
N SER A 6 17.56 7.02 8.58
CA SER A 6 16.23 6.57 8.16
C SER A 6 15.58 5.80 9.30
N VAL A 7 14.43 6.27 9.78
CA VAL A 7 13.66 5.60 10.83
C VAL A 7 13.03 4.33 10.25
N THR A 8 13.18 3.21 10.97
CA THR A 8 12.55 1.94 10.59
C THR A 8 11.29 1.73 11.42
N HIS A 9 10.20 1.34 10.76
CA HIS A 9 8.90 1.12 11.36
C HIS A 9 8.61 -0.38 11.45
N ASP A 10 8.41 -0.85 12.67
CA ASP A 10 7.88 -2.19 12.95
C ASP A 10 6.35 -2.17 13.13
N GLN A 11 5.75 -0.99 13.25
CA GLN A 11 4.32 -0.77 13.34
C GLN A 11 3.87 0.43 12.50
N LEU A 12 2.62 0.38 12.06
CA LEU A 12 1.99 1.45 11.29
C LEU A 12 1.56 2.60 12.18
N LEU A 13 1.57 3.80 11.61
CA LEU A 13 1.01 4.97 12.29
C LEU A 13 -0.51 4.78 12.48
N PRO A 14 -1.04 5.05 13.69
CA PRO A 14 -2.45 4.87 13.95
C PRO A 14 -3.28 5.95 13.25
N SER A 15 -4.45 5.55 12.74
CA SER A 15 -5.46 6.47 12.23
C SER A 15 -5.85 7.50 13.29
N GLY A 16 -6.05 8.74 12.87
CA GLY A 16 -6.30 9.90 13.72
C GLY A 16 -5.04 10.54 14.32
N SER A 17 -3.87 9.89 14.27
CA SER A 17 -2.64 10.48 14.81
C SER A 17 -2.15 11.65 13.96
N GLU A 18 -1.66 12.69 14.63
CA GLU A 18 -1.03 13.84 13.99
C GLU A 18 0.49 13.71 14.05
N GLN A 19 1.13 13.91 12.92
CA GLN A 19 2.58 13.77 12.76
C GLN A 19 3.17 15.04 12.15
N PRO A 20 4.36 15.45 12.59
CA PRO A 20 5.09 16.52 11.92
C PRO A 20 5.68 16.01 10.60
N SER A 21 5.71 16.87 9.58
CA SER A 21 6.46 16.55 8.36
C SER A 21 7.97 16.46 8.64
N PRO A 22 8.74 15.66 7.88
CA PRO A 22 10.20 15.53 8.01
C PRO A 22 11.04 16.81 7.81
N GLY A 23 10.41 17.98 7.61
CA GLY A 23 11.07 19.28 7.57
C GLY A 23 10.35 20.36 8.38
N GLY A 24 9.34 20.00 9.18
CA GLY A 24 8.59 20.94 10.03
C GLY A 24 7.74 21.98 9.29
N MET A 25 7.54 21.85 7.98
CA MET A 25 6.80 22.84 7.18
C MET A 25 5.27 22.72 7.33
N TYR A 26 4.80 21.51 7.62
CA TYR A 26 3.39 21.19 7.89
C TYR A 26 3.29 20.03 8.88
N SER A 27 2.11 19.85 9.45
CA SER A 27 1.72 18.60 10.11
C SER A 27 0.68 17.87 9.26
N PHE A 28 0.50 16.59 9.51
CA PHE A 28 -0.50 15.79 8.81
C PHE A 28 -1.20 14.86 9.79
N ARG A 29 -2.50 14.67 9.59
CA ARG A 29 -3.31 13.69 10.32
C ARG A 29 -3.44 12.43 9.49
N VAL A 30 -3.11 11.28 10.08
CA VAL A 30 -3.23 9.98 9.40
C VAL A 30 -4.69 9.57 9.33
N LEU A 31 -5.21 9.30 8.14
CA LEU A 31 -6.53 8.67 7.95
C LEU A 31 -6.40 7.15 7.96
N GLY A 32 -5.35 6.62 7.32
CA GLY A 32 -5.03 5.19 7.36
C GLY A 32 -3.89 4.80 6.42
N PRO A 33 -3.35 3.57 6.57
CA PRO A 33 -2.36 3.03 5.66
C PRO A 33 -2.96 2.81 4.26
N CYS A 34 -2.19 3.09 3.21
CA CYS A 34 -2.64 2.86 1.84
C CYS A 34 -1.46 2.53 0.91
N CYS A 35 -1.75 1.81 -0.17
CA CYS A 35 -0.79 1.55 -1.24
C CYS A 35 -1.12 2.42 -2.45
N ARG A 36 -0.14 3.18 -2.94
CA ARG A 36 -0.32 4.03 -4.12
C ARG A 36 -0.20 3.18 -5.38
N LEU A 37 -1.19 3.28 -6.26
CA LEU A 37 -1.15 2.74 -7.62
C LEU A 37 -1.04 3.90 -8.60
N PHE A 38 -0.20 3.74 -9.62
CA PHE A 38 -0.15 4.64 -10.76
C PHE A 38 -0.94 4.03 -11.92
N ASP A 39 -1.86 4.81 -12.49
CA ASP A 39 -2.41 4.48 -13.79
C ASP A 39 -1.40 4.86 -14.86
N ARG A 40 -0.91 3.85 -15.59
CA ARG A 40 0.07 4.05 -16.64
C ARG A 40 -0.47 4.88 -17.81
N GLU A 41 -1.79 4.96 -18.00
CA GLU A 41 -2.42 5.79 -19.04
C GLU A 41 -2.40 7.29 -18.69
N GLU A 42 -2.32 7.63 -17.39
CA GLU A 42 -2.35 9.02 -16.90
C GLU A 42 -0.95 9.59 -16.65
N LEU A 43 0.10 8.77 -16.72
CA LEU A 43 1.48 9.23 -16.53
C LEU A 43 1.91 10.12 -17.72
N PRO A 44 2.48 11.32 -17.45
CA PRO A 44 2.89 12.24 -18.51
C PRO A 44 3.94 11.58 -19.40
N TRP A 45 3.68 11.62 -20.70
CA TRP A 45 4.50 10.99 -21.72
C TRP A 45 5.89 11.68 -21.83
N PRO A 46 7.06 10.99 -21.83
CA PRO A 46 7.31 9.57 -21.56
C PRO A 46 8.34 9.30 -20.43
N CYS A 47 8.01 8.45 -19.45
CA CYS A 47 9.04 7.65 -18.76
C CYS A 47 9.35 6.33 -19.49
N CYS A 48 8.57 5.99 -20.53
CA CYS A 48 8.83 4.89 -21.45
C CYS A 48 9.12 5.43 -22.86
N ARG A 49 10.31 6.00 -23.05
CA ARG A 49 10.90 6.17 -24.39
C ARG A 49 11.44 4.84 -24.93
N LEU A 50 10.70 3.74 -24.75
CA LEU A 50 10.64 2.69 -25.76
C LEU A 50 9.72 3.23 -26.86
N GLN A 51 10.31 4.17 -27.59
CA GLN A 51 9.98 4.51 -28.95
C GLN A 51 9.82 3.19 -29.69
N TRP A 52 8.59 2.68 -29.83
CA TRP A 52 8.36 1.58 -30.74
C TRP A 52 8.62 2.16 -32.12
N ARG A 53 9.87 1.99 -32.60
CA ARG A 53 10.26 2.24 -33.99
C ARG A 53 9.60 1.21 -34.94
N SER A 54 8.57 0.50 -34.48
CA SER A 54 7.89 -0.63 -35.10
C SER A 54 6.47 -0.79 -34.52
N LYS A 55 5.76 -1.87 -34.91
CA LYS A 55 4.35 -2.12 -34.57
C LYS A 55 4.12 -2.11 -33.06
N GLU A 56 3.00 -1.50 -32.66
CA GLU A 56 2.57 -1.41 -31.27
C GLU A 56 2.62 -2.79 -30.59
N PRO A 57 3.27 -2.90 -29.42
CA PRO A 57 3.37 -4.15 -28.69
C PRO A 57 1.96 -4.64 -28.34
N SER A 58 1.72 -5.94 -28.50
CA SER A 58 0.48 -6.54 -28.00
C SER A 58 0.34 -6.28 -26.50
N TRP A 59 -0.90 -6.16 -26.02
CA TRP A 59 -1.22 -5.87 -24.61
C TRP A 59 -0.49 -6.78 -23.61
N ARG A 60 -0.15 -8.01 -24.03
CA ARG A 60 0.67 -8.96 -23.24
C ARG A 60 2.09 -8.46 -22.94
N ARG A 61 2.71 -7.64 -23.79
CA ARG A 61 4.03 -6.99 -23.55
C ARG A 61 3.92 -5.69 -22.75
N VAL A 62 2.76 -5.07 -22.78
CA VAL A 62 2.49 -3.74 -22.23
C VAL A 62 2.39 -3.78 -20.70
N GLY A 63 2.09 -4.95 -20.13
CA GLY A 63 1.99 -5.15 -18.68
C GLY A 63 0.62 -4.72 -18.13
N LYS A 64 0.52 -4.60 -16.80
CA LYS A 64 -0.71 -4.18 -16.12
C LYS A 64 -0.89 -2.66 -16.23
N ARG A 65 -2.14 -2.21 -16.34
CA ARG A 65 -2.51 -0.77 -16.38
C ARG A 65 -2.15 -0.05 -15.08
N PHE A 66 -2.57 -0.62 -13.95
CA PHE A 66 -2.22 -0.10 -12.63
C PHE A 66 -0.90 -0.71 -12.16
N VAL A 67 0.09 0.14 -11.95
CA VAL A 67 1.41 -0.25 -11.47
C VAL A 67 1.57 0.27 -10.05
N PRO A 68 1.83 -0.58 -9.06
CA PRO A 68 2.02 -0.11 -7.71
C PRO A 68 3.32 0.70 -7.60
N ASP A 69 3.31 1.71 -6.73
CA ASP A 69 4.48 2.54 -6.47
C ASP A 69 5.64 1.68 -5.95
N LEU A 70 6.79 1.76 -6.62
CA LEU A 70 8.00 1.06 -6.22
C LEU A 70 8.52 1.52 -4.86
N ALA A 71 8.29 2.79 -4.50
CA ALA A 71 8.65 3.31 -3.19
C ALA A 71 7.77 2.71 -2.08
N ALA A 72 6.50 2.45 -2.37
CA ALA A 72 5.57 1.82 -1.43
C ALA A 72 6.01 0.41 -1.03
N ARG A 73 6.91 -0.24 -1.79
CA ARG A 73 7.50 -1.53 -1.36
C ARG A 73 8.37 -1.40 -0.10
N ARG A 74 9.01 -0.26 0.11
CA ARG A 74 10.02 -0.07 1.18
C ARG A 74 9.64 1.01 2.18
N CYS A 75 8.77 1.94 1.79
CA CYS A 75 8.42 3.11 2.56
C CYS A 75 6.91 3.06 2.85
N PRO A 76 6.50 3.41 4.08
CA PRO A 76 5.08 3.48 4.38
C PRO A 76 4.42 4.62 3.61
N SER A 77 3.16 4.41 3.24
CA SER A 77 2.31 5.39 2.57
C SER A 77 0.96 5.50 3.28
N TYR A 78 0.47 6.71 3.49
CA TYR A 78 -0.74 6.96 4.25
C TYR A 78 -1.66 7.89 3.48
N ALA A 79 -2.96 7.61 3.56
CA ALA A 79 -3.96 8.64 3.31
C ALA A 79 -3.93 9.58 4.51
N VAL A 80 -3.80 10.88 4.25
CA VAL A 80 -3.62 11.89 5.30
C VAL A 80 -4.42 13.14 4.99
N GLU A 81 -4.70 13.93 6.01
CA GLU A 81 -5.08 15.33 5.86
C GLU A 81 -3.88 16.21 6.17
N LEU A 82 -3.46 17.06 5.23
CA LEU A 82 -2.45 18.07 5.49
C LEU A 82 -3.04 19.17 6.37
N LEU A 83 -2.39 19.44 7.49
CA LEU A 83 -2.74 20.48 8.43
C LEU A 83 -1.76 21.64 8.25
N GLN A 84 -2.28 22.78 7.78
CA GLN A 84 -1.51 24.01 7.64
C GLN A 84 -2.24 25.15 8.35
N PRO A 85 -1.53 26.02 9.08
CA PRO A 85 -2.15 27.16 9.74
C PRO A 85 -2.91 28.05 8.75
N GLY A 86 -4.18 28.35 9.04
CA GLY A 86 -5.01 29.24 8.22
C GLY A 86 -5.59 28.62 6.95
N LEU A 87 -5.33 27.35 6.66
CA LEU A 87 -5.90 26.64 5.52
C LEU A 87 -6.80 25.48 5.99
N ARG A 88 -7.75 25.10 5.13
CA ARG A 88 -8.58 23.93 5.39
C ARG A 88 -7.73 22.65 5.27
N PRO A 89 -7.96 21.65 6.14
CA PRO A 89 -7.33 20.35 5.99
C PRO A 89 -7.53 19.80 4.57
N THR A 90 -6.44 19.40 3.93
CA THR A 90 -6.46 18.95 2.54
C THR A 90 -6.14 17.46 2.47
N PRO A 91 -7.07 16.60 2.01
CA PRO A 91 -6.82 15.17 1.90
C PRO A 91 -5.82 14.89 0.77
N THR A 92 -4.83 14.04 1.05
CA THR A 92 -3.83 13.61 0.08
C THR A 92 -3.21 12.26 0.49
N VAL A 93 -2.37 11.70 -0.38
CA VAL A 93 -1.55 10.52 -0.07
C VAL A 93 -0.12 10.96 0.14
N LEU A 94 0.45 10.59 1.28
CA LEU A 94 1.83 10.90 1.65
C LEU A 94 2.65 9.62 1.74
N THR A 95 3.77 9.58 1.03
CA THR A 95 4.78 8.51 1.16
C THR A 95 5.96 9.06 1.93
N LEU A 96 6.31 8.40 3.04
CA LEU A 96 7.38 8.85 3.93
C LEU A 96 8.72 8.26 3.44
N PHE A 97 9.31 8.89 2.42
CA PHE A 97 10.52 8.37 1.76
C PHE A 97 11.77 8.27 2.64
N ALA A 98 11.81 9.03 3.73
CA ALA A 98 12.87 8.97 4.73
C ALA A 98 12.71 7.78 5.69
N GLU A 99 11.53 7.18 5.73
CA GLU A 99 11.19 6.06 6.60
C GLU A 99 11.26 4.75 5.83
N ARG A 100 11.50 3.67 6.57
CA ARG A 100 11.60 2.31 6.04
C ARG A 100 10.67 1.40 6.80
N LEU A 101 9.99 0.51 6.09
CA LEU A 101 9.24 -0.59 6.69
C LEU A 101 10.20 -1.70 7.10
N SER A 102 9.94 -2.36 8.23
CA SER A 102 10.60 -3.61 8.60
C SER A 102 10.35 -4.70 7.55
N PRO A 103 11.22 -5.72 7.41
CA PRO A 103 11.00 -6.80 6.43
C PRO A 103 9.65 -7.51 6.57
N GLU A 104 9.17 -7.70 7.81
CA GLU A 104 7.87 -8.31 8.11
C GLU A 104 6.73 -7.43 7.59
N LEU A 105 6.76 -6.13 7.91
CA LEU A 105 5.77 -5.19 7.39
C LEU A 105 5.84 -5.03 5.88
N GLN A 106 7.03 -5.08 5.25
CA GLN A 106 7.13 -5.06 3.79
C GLN A 106 6.38 -6.23 3.14
N GLY A 107 6.42 -7.41 3.75
CA GLY A 107 5.69 -8.60 3.28
C GLY A 107 4.18 -8.40 3.32
N TRP A 108 3.66 -7.91 4.45
CA TRP A 108 2.23 -7.58 4.61
C TRP A 108 1.80 -6.41 3.71
N TRP A 109 2.64 -5.38 3.59
CA TRP A 109 2.35 -4.11 2.91
C TRP A 109 2.40 -4.21 1.38
N TYR A 110 3.38 -4.96 0.86
CA TYR A 110 3.62 -5.12 -0.56
C TYR A 110 3.99 -6.57 -0.86
N SER A 111 2.99 -7.38 -1.18
CA SER A 111 3.22 -8.73 -1.69
C SER A 111 2.87 -8.85 -3.17
N ARG A 112 3.75 -9.52 -3.92
CA ARG A 112 3.47 -9.92 -5.31
C ARG A 112 2.64 -11.20 -5.41
N ARG A 113 2.53 -11.94 -4.30
CA ARG A 113 1.76 -13.17 -4.19
C ARG A 113 0.78 -12.96 -3.04
N PRO A 114 -0.55 -13.05 -3.24
CA PRO A 114 -1.40 -13.27 -2.08
C PRO A 114 -0.79 -14.47 -1.34
N GLU A 115 -0.44 -14.30 -0.07
CA GLU A 115 -0.07 -15.45 0.76
C GLU A 115 -1.20 -16.46 0.58
N GLN A 116 -0.82 -17.69 0.26
CA GLN A 116 -1.76 -18.74 -0.10
C GLN A 116 -2.92 -18.70 0.88
N GLU A 117 -4.11 -18.45 0.33
CA GLU A 117 -5.38 -18.52 1.03
C GLU A 117 -5.36 -19.79 1.88
N GLN A 118 -5.16 -19.66 3.20
CA GLN A 118 -5.30 -20.81 4.07
C GLN A 118 -6.72 -21.32 3.81
N PRO A 119 -6.91 -22.61 3.50
CA PRO A 119 -8.25 -23.14 3.33
C PRO A 119 -9.01 -22.79 4.60
N LEU A 120 -10.17 -22.13 4.45
CA LEU A 120 -11.10 -21.95 5.56
C LEU A 120 -11.25 -23.30 6.26
N PRO A 121 -11.15 -23.38 7.59
CA PRO A 121 -11.37 -24.63 8.29
C PRO A 121 -12.74 -25.18 7.87
N ASP A 122 -12.78 -26.45 7.47
CA ASP A 122 -14.01 -27.10 7.05
C ASP A 122 -15.07 -26.90 8.15
N PRO A 123 -16.34 -26.62 7.77
CA PRO A 123 -17.40 -26.48 8.75
C PRO A 123 -17.48 -27.74 9.60
N PRO A 124 -17.74 -27.64 10.92
CA PRO A 124 -17.79 -28.80 11.79
C PRO A 124 -18.80 -29.81 11.25
N ASP A 125 -18.35 -31.06 11.09
CA ASP A 125 -19.18 -32.19 10.67
C ASP A 125 -20.41 -32.26 11.58
N THR A 126 -21.56 -31.84 11.04
CA THR A 126 -22.86 -32.10 11.64
C THR A 126 -23.16 -33.58 11.42
N THR A 127 -22.50 -34.41 12.23
CA THR A 127 -22.87 -35.81 12.41
C THR A 127 -24.33 -35.81 12.85
N LYS A 128 -25.23 -36.18 11.93
CA LYS A 128 -26.63 -36.44 12.25
C LYS A 128 -26.65 -37.42 13.42
N PRO A 129 -27.33 -37.13 14.55
CA PRO A 129 -27.58 -38.17 15.53
C PRO A 129 -28.41 -39.25 14.83
N ALA A 130 -27.89 -40.48 14.88
CA ALA A 130 -28.62 -41.67 14.49
C ALA A 130 -29.91 -41.71 15.29
N VAL A 131 -31.05 -41.77 14.58
CA VAL A 131 -32.32 -42.03 15.24
C VAL A 131 -32.24 -43.46 15.77
N GLU A 132 -32.11 -43.60 17.08
CA GLU A 132 -32.28 -44.87 17.76
C GLU A 132 -33.73 -45.30 17.59
N ALA A 133 -33.93 -46.38 16.82
CA ALA A 133 -35.15 -47.14 16.84
C ALA A 133 -35.18 -47.97 18.13
N ALA A 134 -36.04 -47.61 19.08
CA ALA A 134 -36.44 -48.48 20.19
C ALA A 134 -37.82 -48.08 20.71
N GLY A 135 -38.77 -49.03 20.66
CA GLY A 135 -40.06 -48.96 21.36
C GLY A 135 -41.27 -49.06 20.47
#